data_AF-A0A7K9LRY5-F1
#
_entry.id   AF-A0A7K9LRY5-F1
#
_cell.length_a   1.000
_cell.length_b   1.000
_cell.length_c   1.000
_cell.angle_alpha   90.00
_cell.angle_beta   90.00
_cell.angle_gamma   90.00
#
_symmetry.space_group_name_H-M   'P 1'
#
loop_
_entity.id
_entity.type
_entity.pdbx_description
1 polymer ?
#
loop_
_entity_poly.entity_id
_entity_poly.type
_entity_poly.pdbx_seq_one_letter_code
_entity_poly.pdbx_strand_id
1 'polypeptide(L)'
;MVKTAKAIAVTVQEMVTKSTTNPDELGILANQLTNDYGQLAQEAKPAALTAENEEIGSHIKRRVQELGHGCAALVTKAGALQCSPSDAYTKKELIESARKVSEKVSHVLAALQAGNRGTQACITAASAVSGIIADLDTTIMFATAGTLNRENSETFADHR
;
A
#
# COMPACT_ATOMS: atom_id res chain seq x y z
N MET A 1 4.03 2.78 3.56
CA MET A 1 2.69 3.30 3.19
C MET A 1 1.66 2.20 2.99
N VAL A 2 1.83 1.26 2.04
CA VAL A 2 0.83 0.18 1.80
C VAL A 2 0.57 -0.65 3.06
N LYS A 3 1.63 -1.02 3.79
CA LYS A 3 1.53 -1.74 5.07
C LYS A 3 0.68 -0.96 6.08
N THR A 4 1.00 0.32 6.28
CA THR A 4 0.32 1.22 7.22
C THR A 4 -1.14 1.45 6.83
N ALA A 5 -1.44 1.65 5.54
CA ALA A 5 -2.82 1.77 5.05
C ALA A 5 -3.63 0.48 5.27
N LYS A 6 -3.02 -0.70 5.09
CA LYS A 6 -3.66 -1.98 5.41
C LYS A 6 -3.88 -2.15 6.92
N ALA A 7 -2.94 -1.72 7.76
CA ALA A 7 -3.11 -1.73 9.21
C ALA A 7 -4.32 -0.91 9.64
N ILE A 8 -4.50 0.30 9.08
CA ILE A 8 -5.71 1.12 9.29
C ILE A 8 -6.99 0.33 8.97
N ALA A 9 -7.04 -0.34 7.82
CA ALA A 9 -8.23 -1.12 7.45
C ALA A 9 -8.53 -2.27 8.44
N VAL A 10 -7.48 -2.94 8.93
CA VAL A 10 -7.61 -4.00 9.95
C VAL A 10 -8.13 -3.41 11.27
N THR A 11 -7.52 -2.34 11.77
CA THR A 11 -7.94 -1.65 13.00
C THR A 11 -9.40 -1.20 12.90
N VAL A 12 -9.80 -0.59 11.77
CA VAL A 12 -11.19 -0.15 11.52
C VAL A 12 -12.16 -1.33 11.53
N GLN A 13 -11.79 -2.46 10.92
CA GLN A 13 -12.62 -3.66 10.92
C GLN A 13 -12.76 -4.25 12.33
N GLU A 14 -11.70 -4.20 13.13
CA GLU A 14 -11.73 -4.61 14.53
C GLU A 14 -12.63 -3.69 15.38
N MET A 15 -12.62 -2.38 15.14
CA MET A 15 -13.55 -1.44 15.79
C MET A 15 -15.01 -1.79 15.51
N VAL A 16 -15.35 -2.21 14.29
CA VAL A 16 -16.71 -2.67 13.95
C VAL A 16 -17.09 -3.90 14.78
N THR A 17 -16.20 -4.87 14.90
CA THR A 17 -16.43 -6.08 15.70
C THR A 17 -16.62 -5.71 17.18
N LYS A 18 -15.69 -4.93 17.75
CA LYS A 18 -15.71 -4.54 19.17
C LYS A 18 -16.85 -3.60 19.53
N SER A 19 -17.35 -2.80 18.59
CA SER A 19 -18.58 -2.02 18.78
C SER A 19 -19.81 -2.86 19.12
N THR A 20 -19.77 -4.17 18.82
CA THR A 20 -20.85 -5.11 19.16
C THR A 20 -20.52 -5.95 20.37
N THR A 21 -19.27 -6.39 20.50
CA THR A 21 -18.89 -7.40 21.50
C THR A 21 -18.27 -6.83 22.76
N ASN A 22 -17.48 -5.76 22.64
CA ASN A 22 -16.79 -5.13 23.77
C ASN A 22 -16.45 -3.65 23.49
N PRO A 23 -17.40 -2.71 23.67
CA PRO A 23 -17.18 -1.29 23.37
C PRO A 23 -16.08 -0.62 24.20
N ASP A 24 -15.70 -1.19 25.35
CA ASP A 24 -14.64 -0.64 26.20
C ASP A 24 -13.26 -0.67 25.53
N GLU A 25 -13.02 -1.57 24.58
CA GLU A 25 -11.78 -1.64 23.81
C GLU A 25 -11.68 -0.59 22.70
N LEU A 26 -12.78 0.10 22.37
CA LEU A 26 -12.81 1.07 21.27
C LEU A 26 -11.85 2.25 21.49
N GLY A 27 -11.59 2.64 22.73
CA GLY A 27 -10.61 3.69 23.04
C GLY A 27 -9.17 3.29 22.66
N ILE A 28 -8.79 2.02 22.87
CA ILE A 28 -7.46 1.51 22.50
C ILE A 28 -7.32 1.46 20.98
N LEU A 29 -8.35 0.96 20.30
CA LEU A 29 -8.37 0.88 18.83
C LEU A 29 -8.39 2.27 18.18
N ALA A 30 -9.09 3.24 18.76
CA ALA A 30 -9.11 4.63 18.29
C ALA A 30 -7.73 5.29 18.41
N ASN A 31 -6.99 5.02 19.49
CA ASN A 31 -5.60 5.46 19.63
C ASN A 31 -4.69 4.79 18.61
N GLN A 32 -4.83 3.48 18.40
CA GLN A 32 -4.07 2.76 17.38
C GLN A 32 -4.33 3.33 15.97
N LEU A 33 -5.60 3.56 15.63
CA LEU A 33 -6.00 4.17 14.36
C LEU A 33 -5.37 5.56 14.16
N THR A 34 -5.32 6.36 15.22
CA THR A 34 -4.73 7.70 15.20
C THR A 34 -3.22 7.64 14.95
N ASN A 35 -2.53 6.70 15.60
CA ASN A 35 -1.10 6.47 15.40
C ASN A 35 -0.80 5.96 13.98
N ASP A 36 -1.56 4.97 13.50
CA ASP A 36 -1.41 4.40 12.15
C ASP A 36 -1.65 5.48 11.08
N TYR A 37 -2.65 6.34 11.27
CA TYR A 37 -2.90 7.47 10.40
C TYR A 37 -1.76 8.50 10.45
N GLY A 38 -1.26 8.84 11.63
CA GLY A 38 -0.13 9.76 11.80
C GLY A 38 1.11 9.27 11.06
N GLN A 39 1.43 7.98 11.18
CA GLN A 39 2.52 7.35 10.44
C GLN A 39 2.26 7.40 8.92
N LEU A 40 1.05 7.05 8.47
CA LEU A 40 0.72 7.09 7.04
C LEU A 40 0.87 8.52 6.47
N ALA A 41 0.45 9.55 7.22
CA ALA A 41 0.58 10.94 6.81
C ALA A 41 2.04 11.40 6.74
N GLN A 42 2.88 10.98 7.69
CA GLN A 42 4.32 11.24 7.65
C GLN A 42 4.99 10.59 6.44
N GLU A 43 4.63 9.34 6.12
CA GLU A 43 5.15 8.62 4.95
C GLU A 43 4.62 9.19 3.63
N ALA A 44 3.41 9.77 3.61
CA ALA A 44 2.81 10.37 2.42
C ALA A 44 3.53 11.62 1.93
N LYS A 45 4.15 12.38 2.85
CA LYS A 45 4.84 13.62 2.52
C LYS A 45 6.03 13.40 1.56
N PRO A 46 7.02 12.54 1.86
CA PRO A 46 8.10 12.25 0.92
C PRO A 46 7.58 11.55 -0.33
N ALA A 47 6.62 10.61 -0.22
CA ALA A 47 6.06 9.91 -1.38
C ALA A 47 5.44 10.88 -2.40
N ALA A 48 4.77 11.92 -1.93
CA ALA A 48 4.21 12.96 -2.80
C ALA A 48 5.24 13.91 -3.39
N LEU A 49 6.40 14.09 -2.73
CA LEU A 49 7.51 14.91 -3.25
C LEU A 49 8.34 14.15 -4.29
N THR A 50 8.45 12.83 -4.15
CA THR A 50 9.19 11.96 -5.07
C THR A 50 8.31 11.36 -6.16
N ALA A 51 7.04 11.78 -6.25
CA ALA A 51 6.15 11.35 -7.31
C ALA A 51 6.65 11.83 -8.67
N GLU A 52 6.40 11.04 -9.72
CA GLU A 52 6.83 11.35 -11.10
C GLU A 52 6.31 12.68 -11.62
N ASN A 53 5.14 13.11 -11.14
CA ASN A 53 4.57 14.42 -11.44
C ASN A 53 3.81 14.99 -10.24
N GLU A 54 3.58 16.30 -10.28
CA GLU A 54 2.89 17.04 -9.21
C GLU A 54 1.43 16.61 -9.03
N GLU A 55 0.77 16.18 -10.11
CA GLU A 55 -0.62 15.72 -10.07
C GLU A 55 -0.78 14.46 -9.22
N ILE A 56 0.10 13.47 -9.40
CA ILE A 56 0.15 12.24 -8.60
C ILE A 56 0.46 12.58 -7.14
N GLY A 57 1.46 13.44 -6.91
CA GLY A 57 1.82 13.88 -5.56
C GLY A 57 0.65 14.58 -4.84
N SER A 58 -0.04 15.48 -5.53
CA SER A 58 -1.24 16.16 -5.05
C SER A 58 -2.39 15.17 -4.79
N HIS A 59 -2.60 14.21 -5.69
CA HIS A 59 -3.60 13.17 -5.54
C HIS A 59 -3.35 12.31 -4.29
N ILE A 60 -2.10 11.88 -4.03
CA ILE A 60 -1.73 11.14 -2.82
C ILE A 60 -2.05 11.96 -1.56
N LYS A 61 -1.60 13.22 -1.50
CA LYS A 61 -1.86 14.11 -0.36
C LYS A 61 -3.36 14.25 -0.09
N ARG A 62 -4.15 14.50 -1.13
CA ARG A 62 -5.60 14.64 -1.03
C ARG A 62 -6.27 13.38 -0.49
N ARG A 63 -5.91 12.19 -1.00
CA ARG A 63 -6.50 10.93 -0.50
C ARG A 63 -6.15 10.65 0.95
N VAL A 64 -4.93 10.96 1.37
CA VAL A 64 -4.51 10.82 2.77
C VAL A 64 -5.27 11.80 3.67
N GLN A 65 -5.47 13.05 3.26
CA GLN A 65 -6.29 14.00 4.01
C GLN A 65 -7.77 13.57 4.10
N GLU A 66 -8.35 13.13 2.98
CA GLU A 66 -9.72 12.60 2.94
C GLU A 66 -9.90 11.42 3.90
N LEU A 67 -8.90 10.54 4.01
CA LEU A 67 -8.84 9.44 4.97
C LEU A 67 -8.77 9.97 6.41
N GLY A 68 -7.93 10.96 6.68
CA GLY A 68 -7.78 11.58 8.00
C GLY A 68 -9.09 12.14 8.56
N HIS A 69 -9.87 12.84 7.74
CA HIS A 69 -11.21 13.29 8.14
C HIS A 69 -12.14 12.13 8.51
N GLY A 70 -12.07 11.01 7.76
CA GLY A 70 -12.81 9.79 8.08
C GLY A 70 -12.38 9.17 9.41
N CYS A 71 -11.07 9.07 9.65
CA CYS A 71 -10.52 8.56 10.91
C CYS A 71 -10.95 9.43 12.10
N ALA A 72 -10.88 10.75 11.98
CA ALA A 72 -11.32 11.67 13.02
C ALA A 72 -12.81 11.46 13.37
N ALA A 73 -13.69 11.40 12.36
CA ALA A 73 -15.10 11.13 12.57
C ALA A 73 -15.36 9.77 13.22
N LEU A 74 -14.60 8.74 12.82
CA LEU A 74 -14.72 7.40 13.41
C LEU A 74 -14.28 7.39 14.88
N VAL A 75 -13.18 8.07 15.23
CA VAL A 75 -12.69 8.19 16.61
C VAL A 75 -13.73 8.90 17.50
N THR A 76 -14.34 9.99 17.02
CA THR A 76 -15.40 10.68 17.76
C THR A 76 -16.59 9.76 18.04
N LYS A 77 -17.04 8.99 17.04
CA LYS A 77 -18.16 8.04 17.20
C LYS A 77 -17.81 6.87 18.11
N ALA A 78 -16.56 6.40 18.07
CA ALA A 78 -16.04 5.39 18.97
C ALA A 78 -16.06 5.86 20.43
N GLY A 79 -15.62 7.09 20.69
CA GLY A 79 -15.71 7.70 22.03
C GLY A 79 -17.15 7.85 22.51
N ALA A 80 -18.05 8.33 21.65
CA ALA A 80 -19.48 8.44 21.99
C ALA A 80 -20.10 7.08 22.34
N LEU A 81 -19.78 6.03 21.56
CA LEU A 81 -20.28 4.67 21.84
C LEU A 81 -19.67 4.09 23.12
N GLN A 82 -18.42 4.41 23.44
CA GLN A 82 -17.80 3.99 24.70
C GLN A 82 -18.47 4.63 25.91
N CYS A 83 -18.89 5.91 25.80
CA CYS A 83 -19.67 6.58 26.84
C CYS A 83 -21.11 6.04 26.96
N SER A 84 -21.66 5.43 25.91
CA SER A 84 -23.03 4.90 25.89
C SER A 84 -23.11 3.59 25.10
N PRO A 85 -22.61 2.46 25.67
CA PRO A 85 -22.45 1.20 24.94
C PRO A 85 -23.75 0.57 24.42
N SER A 86 -24.89 0.92 25.03
CA SER A 86 -26.22 0.45 24.63
C SER A 86 -26.88 1.29 23.55
N ASP A 87 -26.27 2.39 23.11
CA ASP A 87 -26.83 3.26 22.06
C ASP A 87 -26.68 2.64 20.67
N ALA A 88 -27.78 2.04 20.20
CA ALA A 88 -27.88 1.44 18.88
C ALA A 88 -27.69 2.45 17.74
N TYR A 89 -28.02 3.73 17.94
CA TYR A 89 -27.89 4.75 16.90
C TYR A 89 -26.42 5.10 16.68
N THR A 90 -25.69 5.46 17.76
CA THR A 90 -24.25 5.73 17.68
C THR A 90 -23.47 4.53 17.17
N LYS A 91 -23.86 3.31 17.54
CA LYS A 91 -23.29 2.08 16.98
C LYS A 91 -23.46 1.99 15.46
N LYS A 92 -24.67 2.22 14.95
CA LYS A 92 -24.94 2.21 13.49
C LYS A 92 -24.09 3.27 12.78
N GLU A 93 -24.01 4.46 13.33
CA GLU A 93 -23.21 5.56 12.80
C GLU A 93 -21.70 5.25 12.77
N LEU A 94 -21.19 4.55 13.79
CA LEU A 94 -19.81 4.09 13.85
C LEU A 94 -19.54 3.10 12.71
N ILE A 95 -20.42 2.11 12.52
CA ILE A 95 -20.29 1.10 11.46
C ILE A 95 -20.28 1.76 10.08
N GLU A 96 -21.15 2.74 9.85
CA GLU A 96 -21.17 3.49 8.58
C GLU A 96 -19.88 4.31 8.38
N SER A 97 -19.40 4.96 9.45
CA SER A 97 -18.14 5.70 9.41
C SER A 97 -16.95 4.78 9.11
N ALA A 98 -16.92 3.60 9.70
CA ALA A 98 -15.90 2.59 9.46
C ALA A 98 -15.88 2.16 7.99
N ARG A 99 -17.04 1.90 7.38
CA ARG A 99 -17.13 1.57 5.94
C ARG A 99 -16.55 2.68 5.06
N LYS A 100 -16.90 3.95 5.35
CA LYS A 100 -16.36 5.11 4.63
C LYS A 100 -14.84 5.22 4.76
N VAL A 101 -14.28 4.89 5.94
CA VAL A 101 -12.83 4.84 6.14
C VAL A 101 -12.20 3.71 5.31
N SER A 102 -12.77 2.51 5.30
CA SER A 102 -12.28 1.39 4.48
C SER A 102 -12.27 1.70 2.97
N GLU A 103 -13.30 2.40 2.46
CA GLU A 103 -13.32 2.89 1.08
C GLU A 103 -12.19 3.88 0.81
N LYS A 104 -11.98 4.84 1.72
CA LYS A 104 -10.91 5.84 1.60
C LYS A 104 -9.52 5.22 1.67
N VAL A 105 -9.31 4.17 2.47
CA VAL A 105 -8.07 3.38 2.45
C VAL A 105 -7.83 2.80 1.06
N SER A 106 -8.87 2.26 0.42
CA SER A 106 -8.76 1.71 -0.94
C SER A 106 -8.36 2.79 -1.96
N HIS A 107 -8.88 4.02 -1.82
CA HIS A 107 -8.47 5.16 -2.66
C HIS A 107 -7.01 5.55 -2.43
N VAL A 108 -6.52 5.53 -1.19
CA VAL A 108 -5.10 5.77 -0.89
C VAL A 108 -4.23 4.70 -1.55
N LEU A 109 -4.59 3.42 -1.42
CA LEU A 109 -3.85 2.33 -2.06
C LEU A 109 -3.80 2.46 -3.58
N ALA A 110 -4.92 2.84 -4.22
CA ALA A 110 -4.97 3.10 -5.65
C ALA A 110 -4.08 4.27 -6.07
N ALA A 111 -4.07 5.38 -5.30
CA ALA A 111 -3.21 6.53 -5.56
C ALA A 111 -1.72 6.16 -5.45
N LEU A 112 -1.35 5.35 -4.46
CA LEU A 112 0.03 4.86 -4.30
C LEU A 112 0.45 3.93 -5.43
N GLN A 113 -0.46 3.09 -5.92
CA GLN A 113 -0.18 2.22 -7.06
C GLN A 113 0.04 3.01 -8.35
N ALA A 114 -0.75 4.07 -8.58
CA ALA A 114 -0.56 4.98 -9.70
C ALA A 114 0.80 5.72 -9.63
N GLY A 115 1.23 6.10 -8.42
CA GLY A 115 2.52 6.79 -8.21
C GLY A 115 3.77 5.90 -8.29
N ASN A 116 3.62 4.58 -8.22
CA ASN A 116 4.74 3.63 -8.27
C ASN A 116 5.06 3.13 -9.69
N ARG A 117 4.56 3.78 -10.74
CA ARG A 117 4.71 3.30 -12.13
C ARG A 117 6.19 3.16 -12.54
N GLY A 118 7.04 4.11 -12.17
CA GLY A 118 8.48 4.08 -12.43
C GLY A 118 9.21 3.03 -11.60
N THR A 119 8.79 2.81 -10.35
CA THR A 119 9.31 1.69 -9.54
C THR A 119 8.94 0.34 -10.17
N GLN A 120 7.73 0.20 -10.71
CA GLN A 120 7.30 -1.01 -11.43
C GLN A 120 8.10 -1.21 -12.72
N ALA A 121 8.43 -0.14 -13.45
CA ALA A 121 9.33 -0.22 -14.60
C ALA A 121 10.73 -0.72 -14.18
N CYS A 122 11.28 -0.22 -13.07
CA CYS A 122 12.56 -0.69 -12.53
C CYS A 122 12.53 -2.17 -12.10
N ILE A 123 11.46 -2.61 -11.43
CA ILE A 123 11.28 -4.03 -11.05
C ILE A 123 11.23 -4.92 -12.29
N THR A 124 10.49 -4.50 -13.31
CA THR A 124 10.36 -5.23 -14.58
C THR A 124 11.72 -5.30 -15.28
N ALA A 125 12.45 -4.19 -15.34
CA ALA A 125 13.78 -4.14 -15.92
C ALA A 125 14.77 -5.04 -15.17
N ALA A 126 14.76 -5.02 -13.84
CA ALA A 126 15.60 -5.90 -13.03
C ALA A 126 15.30 -7.38 -13.29
N SER A 127 14.01 -7.75 -13.37
CA SER A 127 13.60 -9.12 -13.69
C SER A 127 14.06 -9.55 -15.09
N ALA A 128 14.01 -8.66 -16.08
CA ALA A 128 14.51 -8.94 -17.43
C ALA A 128 16.04 -9.16 -17.41
N VAL A 129 16.77 -8.30 -16.70
CA VAL A 129 18.23 -8.43 -16.54
C VAL A 129 18.60 -9.75 -15.85
N SER A 130 17.86 -10.17 -14.81
CA SER A 130 18.08 -11.48 -14.19
C SER A 130 17.86 -12.65 -15.16
N GLY A 131 16.87 -12.54 -16.05
CA GLY A 131 16.67 -13.52 -17.13
C GLY A 131 17.85 -13.57 -18.10
N ILE A 132 18.38 -12.42 -18.50
CA ILE A 132 19.57 -12.32 -19.36
C ILE A 132 20.80 -12.95 -18.66
N ILE A 133 20.99 -12.69 -17.37
CA ILE A 133 22.09 -13.28 -16.60
C ILE A 133 22.00 -14.82 -16.60
N ALA A 134 20.80 -15.38 -16.39
CA ALA A 134 20.61 -16.83 -16.40
C ALA A 134 20.88 -17.45 -17.79
N ASP A 135 20.55 -16.74 -18.86
CA ASP A 135 20.87 -17.15 -20.23
C ASP A 135 22.37 -17.09 -20.52
N LEU A 136 23.05 -16.04 -20.03
CA LEU A 136 24.51 -15.92 -20.09
C LEU A 136 25.20 -17.04 -19.29
N ASP A 137 24.73 -17.37 -18.09
CA ASP A 137 25.26 -18.48 -17.30
C ASP A 137 25.12 -19.81 -18.03
N THR A 138 23.99 -20.01 -18.73
CA THR A 138 23.76 -21.19 -19.56
C THR A 138 24.73 -21.23 -20.75
N THR A 139 24.98 -20.09 -21.40
CA THR A 139 25.94 -19.95 -22.49
C THR A 139 27.37 -20.26 -22.02
N ILE A 140 27.76 -19.74 -20.85
CA ILE A 140 29.05 -20.01 -20.22
C ILE A 140 29.17 -21.51 -19.90
N MET A 141 28.11 -22.14 -19.39
CA MET A 141 28.07 -23.59 -19.13
C MET A 141 28.27 -24.39 -20.42
N PHE A 142 27.56 -24.06 -21.51
CA PHE A 142 27.74 -24.73 -22.80
C PHE A 142 29.15 -24.60 -23.34
N ALA A 143 29.73 -23.40 -23.26
CA ALA A 143 31.10 -23.15 -23.70
C ALA A 143 32.12 -23.96 -22.88
N THR A 144 31.97 -23.97 -21.56
CA THR A 144 32.87 -24.67 -20.64
C THR A 144 32.78 -26.19 -20.81
N ALA A 145 31.58 -26.71 -21.09
CA ALA A 145 31.36 -28.13 -21.38
C ALA A 145 31.80 -28.53 -22.81
N GLY A 146 32.25 -27.59 -23.64
CA GLY A 146 32.61 -27.84 -25.04
C GLY A 146 31.42 -28.21 -25.93
N THR A 147 30.21 -27.84 -25.51
CA THR A 147 28.95 -28.15 -26.21
C THR A 147 28.36 -26.94 -26.94
N LEU A 148 28.97 -25.75 -26.80
CA LEU A 148 28.64 -24.56 -27.58
C LEU A 148 29.24 -24.69 -28.99
N ASN A 149 28.44 -25.18 -29.94
CA ASN A 149 28.87 -25.39 -31.32
C ASN A 149 28.70 -24.13 -32.17
N ARG A 150 29.44 -24.06 -33.28
CA ARG A 150 29.25 -23.01 -34.28
C ARG A 150 27.86 -23.15 -34.90
N GLU A 151 27.05 -22.11 -34.77
CA GLU A 151 25.84 -21.97 -35.56
C GLU A 151 26.21 -21.32 -36.90
N ASN A 152 25.78 -21.93 -38.01
CA ASN A 152 26.03 -21.43 -39.37
C ASN A 152 27.53 -21.26 -39.71
N SER A 153 27.81 -20.44 -40.72
CA SER A 153 29.18 -20.10 -41.17
C SER A 153 29.66 -18.75 -40.60
N GLU A 154 29.05 -18.27 -39.52
CA GLU A 154 29.39 -17.00 -38.90
C GLU A 154 30.77 -17.07 -38.22
N THR A 155 31.52 -15.99 -38.30
CA THR A 155 32.84 -15.82 -37.71
C THR A 155 32.81 -14.71 -36.67
N PHE A 156 33.84 -14.63 -35.82
CA PHE A 156 33.97 -13.54 -34.86
C PHE A 156 33.93 -12.15 -35.52
N ALA A 157 34.42 -12.02 -36.77
CA ALA A 157 34.43 -10.76 -37.50
C ALA A 157 33.01 -10.25 -37.83
N ASP A 158 32.03 -11.14 -37.90
CA ASP A 158 30.64 -10.80 -38.23
C ASP A 158 29.89 -10.16 -37.03
N HIS A 159 30.42 -10.30 -35.81
CA HIS A 159 29.73 -9.96 -34.55
C HIS A 159 30.51 -9.03 -33.60
N ARG A 160 31.66 -8.47 -34.01
CA ARG A 160 32.47 -7.57 -33.17
C ARG A 160 32.06 -6.10 -33.25
#